data_AF-A0A9E2Y9P5-F1
#
_entry.id   AF-A0A9E2Y9P5-F1
#
_cell.length_a   1.000
_cell.length_b   1.000
_cell.length_c   1.000
_cell.angle_alpha   90.00
_cell.angle_beta   90.00
_cell.angle_gamma   90.00
#
_symmetry.space_group_name_H-M   'P 1'
#
loop_
_entity.id
_entity.type
_entity.pdbx_description
1 polymer ?
#
loop_
_entity_poly.entity_id
_entity_poly.type
_entity_poly.pdbx_seq_one_letter_code
_entity_poly.pdbx_strand_id
1 'polypeptide(L)'
;MLSVILAALLHVSPTVPPVSGEYIEARTASVFAGPCHYNGEVLTTGRDAVMAWSIEHGSWNHVDLSNVRIAAAVSSDANLADASAVHHCEIQIDSFASDAQAKAVVAWLNAHCDQSLGTIQHIRRAPVTFTQDGEHLTFKADGFASADVQGMPNHESCKQPSLVWYSPLIPLEHRLVGYTQQAGYSAATLGDAWNRSDENSAFFGHFSF
;
A
#
# COMPACT_ATOMS: atom_id res chain seq x y z
N MET A 1 -48.29 -18.83 -42.24
CA MET A 1 -47.15 -19.17 -41.38
C MET A 1 -46.22 -17.97 -41.35
N LEU A 2 -46.16 -17.22 -40.25
CA LEU A 2 -45.18 -16.14 -40.07
C LEU A 2 -44.49 -16.40 -38.73
N SER A 3 -43.23 -16.84 -38.80
CA SER A 3 -42.39 -17.07 -37.62
C SER A 3 -41.61 -15.80 -37.34
N VAL A 4 -41.89 -15.16 -36.20
CA VAL A 4 -41.12 -14.01 -35.72
C VAL A 4 -39.99 -14.54 -34.87
N ILE A 5 -38.76 -14.43 -35.37
CA ILE A 5 -37.54 -14.75 -34.60
C ILE A 5 -37.21 -13.51 -33.75
N LEU A 6 -37.35 -13.65 -32.43
CA LEU A 6 -36.95 -12.65 -31.45
C LEU A 6 -35.45 -12.80 -31.20
N ALA A 7 -34.63 -11.89 -31.72
CA ALA A 7 -33.20 -11.84 -31.44
C ALA A 7 -32.98 -11.25 -30.03
N ALA A 8 -32.50 -12.07 -29.10
CA ALA A 8 -32.07 -11.60 -27.78
C ALA A 8 -30.72 -10.88 -27.91
N LEU A 9 -30.69 -9.56 -27.68
CA LEU A 9 -29.43 -8.82 -27.55
C LEU A 9 -28.77 -9.16 -26.21
N LEU A 10 -27.69 -9.94 -26.25
CA LEU A 10 -26.76 -10.12 -25.14
C LEU A 10 -26.08 -8.77 -24.85
N HIS A 11 -26.47 -8.13 -23.75
CA HIS A 11 -25.78 -6.96 -23.23
C HIS A 11 -24.51 -7.42 -22.52
N VAL A 12 -23.37 -7.33 -23.19
CA VAL A 12 -22.07 -7.41 -22.53
C VAL A 12 -21.90 -6.09 -21.78
N SER A 13 -22.02 -6.13 -20.45
CA SER A 13 -21.64 -4.97 -19.64
C SER A 13 -20.14 -4.76 -19.80
N PRO A 14 -19.67 -3.55 -20.12
CA PRO A 14 -18.23 -3.29 -20.16
C PRO A 14 -17.66 -3.60 -18.79
N THR A 15 -16.70 -4.53 -18.74
CA THR A 15 -15.90 -4.77 -17.54
C THR A 15 -15.09 -3.52 -17.28
N VAL A 16 -15.40 -2.81 -16.19
CA VAL A 16 -14.57 -1.69 -15.73
C VAL A 16 -13.22 -2.31 -15.33
N PRO A 17 -12.10 -1.89 -15.94
CA PRO A 17 -10.79 -2.40 -15.57
C PRO A 17 -10.53 -2.13 -14.08
N PRO A 18 -9.95 -3.10 -13.34
CA PRO A 18 -9.61 -2.91 -11.93
C PRO A 18 -8.63 -1.75 -11.77
N VAL A 19 -8.63 -1.14 -10.58
CA VAL A 19 -7.58 -0.18 -10.23
C VAL A 19 -6.37 -0.98 -9.81
N SER A 20 -5.28 -0.84 -10.56
CA SER A 20 -4.10 -1.68 -10.41
C SER A 20 -2.80 -0.90 -10.59
N GLY A 21 -1.70 -1.46 -10.07
CA GLY A 21 -0.37 -0.87 -10.14
C GLY A 21 0.56 -1.40 -9.06
N GLU A 22 1.61 -0.64 -8.79
CA GLU A 22 2.68 -1.06 -7.90
C GLU A 22 2.49 -0.52 -6.48
N TYR A 23 2.89 -1.34 -5.50
CA TYR A 23 2.75 -1.06 -4.09
C TYR A 23 4.03 -1.38 -3.33
N ILE A 24 4.32 -0.55 -2.34
CA ILE A 24 5.40 -0.73 -1.36
C ILE A 24 4.88 -0.34 0.02
N GLU A 25 5.27 -1.11 1.04
CA GLU A 25 5.13 -0.73 2.45
C GLU A 25 6.41 -1.02 3.21
N ALA A 26 6.68 -0.23 4.24
CA ALA A 26 7.70 -0.49 5.24
C ALA A 26 7.13 -0.26 6.64
N ARG A 27 7.36 -1.23 7.53
CA ARG A 27 6.81 -1.25 8.89
C ARG A 27 7.89 -0.98 9.92
N THR A 28 7.45 -0.65 11.13
CA THR A 28 8.30 -0.58 12.33
C THR A 28 8.59 -1.94 12.98
N ALA A 29 8.10 -3.04 12.38
CA ALA A 29 8.41 -4.42 12.77
C ALA A 29 9.03 -5.19 11.60
N SER A 30 9.90 -6.14 11.91
CA SER A 30 10.48 -7.06 10.95
C SER A 30 9.45 -8.07 10.47
N VAL A 31 9.23 -8.16 9.16
CA VAL A 31 8.27 -9.08 8.54
C VAL A 31 8.87 -10.43 8.20
N PHE A 32 10.18 -10.49 7.99
CA PHE A 32 10.95 -11.71 7.90
C PHE A 32 11.98 -11.78 9.03
N ALA A 33 11.77 -12.69 9.98
CA ALA A 33 12.56 -12.75 11.21
C ALA A 33 12.58 -14.15 11.83
N GLY A 34 13.54 -14.38 12.74
CA GLY A 34 13.51 -15.55 13.61
C GLY A 34 12.42 -15.43 14.70
N PRO A 35 11.92 -16.55 15.26
CA PRO A 35 10.86 -16.52 16.28
C PRO A 35 11.14 -15.63 17.48
N CYS A 36 12.39 -15.60 17.98
CA CYS A 36 12.77 -14.78 19.13
C CYS A 36 12.67 -13.28 18.83
N HIS A 37 13.04 -12.88 17.61
CA HIS A 37 12.94 -11.49 17.17
C HIS A 37 11.46 -11.10 17.06
N TYR A 38 10.67 -11.89 16.33
CA TYR A 38 9.23 -11.65 16.19
C TYR A 38 8.53 -11.53 17.56
N ASN A 39 8.78 -12.46 18.49
CA ASN A 39 8.19 -12.43 19.82
C ASN A 39 8.62 -11.21 20.64
N GLY A 40 9.81 -10.67 20.40
CA GLY A 40 10.27 -9.44 21.02
C GLY A 40 9.54 -8.20 20.50
N GLU A 41 9.05 -8.23 19.27
CA GLU A 41 8.43 -7.10 18.57
C GLU A 41 6.91 -7.08 18.63
N VAL A 42 6.25 -8.24 18.60
CA VAL A 42 4.80 -8.36 18.37
C VAL A 42 3.93 -7.56 19.36
N LEU A 43 4.41 -7.33 20.59
CA LEU A 43 3.72 -6.51 21.59
C LEU A 43 4.33 -5.11 21.79
N THR A 44 5.55 -4.88 21.29
CA THR A 44 6.36 -3.70 21.62
C THR A 44 6.53 -2.71 20.47
N THR A 45 6.40 -3.16 19.22
CA THR A 45 6.53 -2.35 18.00
C THR A 45 5.56 -2.84 16.92
N GLY A 46 5.74 -2.38 15.68
CA GLY A 46 4.92 -2.76 14.53
C GLY A 46 3.59 -2.03 14.49
N ARG A 47 3.50 -0.88 15.14
CA ARG A 47 2.29 -0.05 15.22
C ARG A 47 2.19 0.96 14.09
N ASP A 48 3.34 1.26 13.48
CA ASP A 48 3.46 2.26 12.42
C ASP A 48 3.99 1.64 11.12
N ALA A 49 3.50 2.16 10.01
CA ALA A 49 4.00 1.85 8.68
C ALA A 49 3.87 3.06 7.75
N VAL A 50 4.70 3.08 6.72
CA VAL A 50 4.50 3.94 5.55
C VAL A 50 4.21 3.06 4.34
N MET A 51 3.31 3.54 3.49
CA MET A 51 2.78 2.82 2.32
C MET A 51 2.82 3.77 1.12
N ALA A 52 3.02 3.24 -0.08
CA ALA A 52 2.81 4.00 -1.31
C ALA A 52 2.21 3.15 -2.42
N TRP A 53 1.37 3.79 -3.22
CA TRP A 53 0.76 3.25 -4.43
C TRP A 53 1.21 4.07 -5.62
N SER A 54 1.59 3.39 -6.70
CA SER A 54 1.71 3.98 -8.04
C SER A 54 0.66 3.33 -8.93
N ILE A 55 -0.49 4.01 -9.09
CA ILE A 55 -1.59 3.50 -9.91
C ILE A 55 -1.17 3.58 -11.38
N GLU A 56 -1.21 2.45 -12.08
CA GLU A 56 -0.89 2.36 -13.50
C GLU A 56 -2.15 2.44 -14.35
N HIS A 57 -3.22 1.77 -13.89
CA HIS A 57 -4.45 1.59 -14.64
C HIS A 57 -5.70 1.64 -13.76
N GLY A 58 -6.83 1.89 -14.40
CA GLY A 58 -8.16 1.75 -13.81
C GLY A 58 -8.88 3.08 -13.60
N SER A 59 -10.15 2.97 -13.24
CA SER A 59 -11.00 4.13 -12.98
C SER A 59 -11.89 3.87 -11.78
N TRP A 60 -12.22 4.94 -11.05
CA TRP A 60 -13.15 4.88 -9.94
C TRP A 60 -14.22 5.95 -10.10
N ASN A 61 -15.49 5.56 -10.03
CA ASN A 61 -16.62 6.47 -10.22
C ASN A 61 -16.49 7.35 -11.48
N HIS A 62 -16.11 6.73 -12.61
CA HIS A 62 -15.90 7.39 -13.91
C HIS A 62 -14.72 8.37 -13.98
N VAL A 63 -13.85 8.39 -12.97
CA VAL A 63 -12.60 9.17 -12.98
C VAL A 63 -11.42 8.23 -13.25
N ASP A 64 -10.65 8.52 -14.28
CA ASP A 64 -9.40 7.81 -14.58
C ASP A 64 -8.35 8.07 -13.49
N LEU A 65 -7.87 7.00 -12.86
CA LEU A 65 -6.86 7.06 -11.79
C LEU A 65 -5.45 6.72 -12.28
N SER A 66 -5.28 6.48 -13.58
CA SER A 66 -3.98 6.15 -14.17
C SER A 66 -2.94 7.24 -13.84
N ASN A 67 -1.74 6.81 -13.45
CA ASN A 67 -0.60 7.63 -13.04
C ASN A 67 -0.78 8.43 -11.75
N VAL A 68 -1.84 8.19 -10.97
CA VAL A 68 -1.96 8.79 -9.63
C VAL A 68 -1.04 8.06 -8.66
N ARG A 69 -0.20 8.82 -7.96
CA ARG A 69 0.64 8.30 -6.87
C ARG A 69 0.13 8.77 -5.52
N ILE A 70 0.19 7.88 -4.55
CA ILE A 70 -0.26 8.12 -3.18
C ILE A 70 0.82 7.63 -2.23
N ALA A 71 1.07 8.37 -1.16
CA ALA A 71 1.77 7.87 0.01
C ALA A 71 0.82 7.96 1.22
N ALA A 72 0.89 7.01 2.13
CA ALA A 72 0.21 7.05 3.40
C ALA A 72 1.19 6.73 4.54
N ALA A 73 0.91 7.29 5.70
CA ALA A 73 1.47 6.85 6.98
C ALA A 73 0.29 6.35 7.80
N VAL A 74 0.42 5.17 8.38
CA VAL A 74 -0.57 4.57 9.28
C VAL A 74 0.06 4.36 10.64
N SER A 75 -0.72 4.63 11.67
CA SER A 75 -0.40 4.33 13.07
C SER A 75 -1.59 3.64 13.73
N SER A 76 -1.32 2.89 14.78
CA SER A 76 -2.31 2.10 15.49
C SER A 76 -1.98 1.98 16.98
N ASP A 77 -2.98 1.62 17.78
CA ASP A 77 -2.83 1.45 19.23
C ASP A 77 -2.18 0.13 19.64
N ALA A 78 -2.18 -0.86 18.75
CA ALA A 78 -1.51 -2.16 18.87
C ALA A 78 -0.67 -2.47 17.63
N ASN A 79 -0.18 -3.69 17.49
CA ASN A 79 0.53 -4.10 16.27
C ASN A 79 -0.43 -4.09 15.07
N LEU A 80 0.02 -3.63 13.90
CA LEU A 80 -0.81 -3.53 12.68
C LEU A 80 -1.37 -4.87 12.18
N ALA A 81 -0.85 -6.01 12.67
CA ALA A 81 -1.39 -7.33 12.37
C ALA A 81 -2.50 -7.77 13.34
N ASP A 82 -2.73 -7.05 14.43
CA ASP A 82 -3.84 -7.28 15.34
C ASP A 82 -5.14 -6.80 14.68
N ALA A 83 -6.05 -7.74 14.40
CA ALA A 83 -7.33 -7.44 13.75
C ALA A 83 -8.26 -6.53 14.57
N SER A 84 -7.97 -6.32 15.86
CA SER A 84 -8.72 -5.42 16.74
C SER A 84 -8.08 -4.04 16.89
N ALA A 85 -6.88 -3.82 16.34
CA ALA A 85 -6.18 -2.54 16.41
C ALA A 85 -6.98 -1.44 15.70
N VAL A 86 -6.99 -0.26 16.31
CA VAL A 86 -7.64 0.93 15.74
C VAL A 86 -6.61 1.71 14.95
N HIS A 87 -6.80 1.73 13.63
CA HIS A 87 -5.89 2.40 12.72
C HIS A 87 -6.33 3.85 12.47
N HIS A 88 -5.33 4.71 12.33
CA HIS A 88 -5.49 6.08 11.85
C HIS A 88 -4.39 6.37 10.85
N CYS A 89 -4.68 7.19 9.84
CA CYS A 89 -3.72 7.48 8.80
C CYS A 89 -3.72 8.94 8.37
N GLU A 90 -2.60 9.33 7.76
CA GLU A 90 -2.45 10.54 6.97
C GLU A 90 -2.09 10.15 5.54
N ILE A 91 -2.57 10.90 4.56
CA ILE A 91 -2.39 10.63 3.13
C ILE A 91 -1.76 11.84 2.44
N GLN A 92 -0.74 11.59 1.61
CA GLN A 92 -0.31 12.50 0.55
C GLN A 92 -0.72 11.95 -0.80
N ILE A 93 -1.37 12.79 -1.60
CA ILE A 93 -1.65 12.48 -2.99
C ILE A 93 -0.77 13.39 -3.85
N ASP A 94 -0.17 12.82 -4.90
CA ASP A 94 0.70 13.57 -5.82
C ASP A 94 -0.02 14.81 -6.34
N SER A 95 0.65 15.95 -6.21
CA SER A 95 0.19 17.26 -6.70
C SER A 95 -0.13 17.29 -8.19
N PHE A 96 0.41 16.37 -8.99
CA PHE A 96 0.07 16.26 -10.42
C PHE A 96 -1.34 15.70 -10.69
N ALA A 97 -1.95 14.99 -9.74
CA ALA A 97 -3.32 14.52 -9.91
C ALA A 97 -4.30 15.72 -9.97
N SER A 98 -5.39 15.61 -10.71
CA SER A 98 -6.47 16.61 -10.66
C SER A 98 -7.26 16.53 -9.34
N ASP A 99 -8.06 17.55 -9.04
CA ASP A 99 -8.98 17.52 -7.89
C ASP A 99 -9.99 16.36 -7.98
N ALA A 100 -10.45 16.05 -9.19
CA ALA A 100 -11.32 14.90 -9.45
C ALA A 100 -10.62 13.58 -9.11
N GLN A 101 -9.36 13.42 -9.53
CA GLN A 101 -8.54 12.24 -9.20
C GLN A 101 -8.25 12.14 -7.70
N ALA A 102 -7.91 13.26 -7.05
CA ALA A 102 -7.65 13.29 -5.61
C ALA A 102 -8.89 12.84 -4.82
N LYS A 103 -10.08 13.31 -5.19
CA LYS A 103 -11.33 12.87 -4.57
C LYS A 103 -11.63 11.40 -4.86
N ALA A 104 -11.45 10.97 -6.11
CA ALA A 104 -11.74 9.61 -6.52
C ALA A 104 -10.80 8.59 -5.86
N VAL A 105 -9.51 8.89 -5.73
CA VAL A 105 -8.55 7.98 -5.11
C VAL A 105 -8.76 7.85 -3.60
N VAL A 106 -9.17 8.92 -2.91
CA VAL A 106 -9.56 8.84 -1.49
C VAL A 106 -10.81 7.98 -1.32
N ALA A 107 -11.79 8.12 -2.22
CA ALA A 107 -12.98 7.26 -2.20
C ALA A 107 -12.62 5.79 -2.49
N TRP A 108 -11.67 5.54 -3.38
CA TRP A 108 -11.19 4.19 -3.70
C TRP A 108 -10.44 3.57 -2.51
N LEU A 109 -9.56 4.32 -1.83
CA LEU A 109 -8.85 3.87 -0.63
C LEU A 109 -9.82 3.53 0.51
N ASN A 110 -10.85 4.35 0.73
CA ASN A 110 -11.89 4.05 1.72
C ASN A 110 -12.73 2.81 1.38
N ALA A 111 -12.81 2.42 0.11
CA ALA A 111 -13.60 1.26 -0.31
C ALA A 111 -12.82 -0.06 -0.24
N HIS A 112 -11.48 -0.01 -0.37
CA HIS A 112 -10.65 -1.20 -0.55
C HIS A 112 -9.50 -1.34 0.47
N CYS A 113 -9.19 -0.28 1.20
CA CYS A 113 -8.06 -0.22 2.13
C CYS A 113 -8.49 0.27 3.51
N ASP A 114 -9.79 0.27 3.83
CA ASP A 114 -10.34 0.77 5.09
C ASP A 114 -9.82 0.00 6.31
N GLN A 115 -9.73 -1.33 6.21
CA GLN A 115 -9.15 -2.17 7.25
C GLN A 115 -7.69 -1.81 7.52
N SER A 116 -6.94 -1.49 6.47
CA SER A 116 -5.51 -1.17 6.55
C SER A 116 -5.26 0.24 7.05
N LEU A 117 -6.03 1.21 6.58
CA LEU A 117 -5.82 2.64 6.83
C LEU A 117 -6.59 3.17 8.05
N GLY A 118 -7.73 2.57 8.36
CA GLY A 118 -8.66 3.07 9.37
C GLY A 118 -9.12 4.50 9.10
N THR A 119 -9.10 5.35 10.14
CA THR A 119 -9.58 6.73 10.03
C THR A 119 -8.56 7.64 9.37
N ILE A 120 -8.90 8.20 8.20
CA ILE A 120 -8.09 9.21 7.53
C ILE A 120 -8.23 10.56 8.28
N GLN A 121 -7.19 10.97 8.99
CA GLN A 121 -7.18 12.22 9.76
C GLN A 121 -6.78 13.43 8.93
N HIS A 122 -5.84 13.24 7.99
CA HIS A 122 -5.26 14.29 7.19
C HIS A 122 -5.05 13.84 5.75
N ILE A 123 -5.39 14.71 4.81
CA ILE A 123 -5.12 14.52 3.38
C ILE A 123 -4.43 15.79 2.89
N ARG A 124 -3.29 15.64 2.22
CA ARG A 124 -2.59 16.76 1.58
C ARG A 124 -2.13 16.45 0.17
N ARG A 125 -1.77 17.53 -0.53
CA ARG A 125 -1.40 17.56 -1.93
C ARG A 125 0.03 18.08 -2.03
N ALA A 126 0.97 17.22 -2.40
CA ALA A 126 2.37 17.57 -2.59
C ALA A 126 3.04 16.51 -3.47
N PRO A 127 4.22 16.79 -4.05
CA PRO A 127 4.90 15.83 -4.92
C PRO A 127 5.11 14.47 -4.24
N VAL A 128 4.79 13.40 -4.97
CA VAL A 128 5.09 12.01 -4.59
C VAL A 128 5.82 11.37 -5.76
N THR A 129 7.06 10.93 -5.53
CA THR A 129 7.81 10.15 -6.52
C THR A 129 7.77 8.68 -6.12
N PHE A 130 7.63 7.81 -7.12
CA PHE A 130 7.71 6.37 -6.97
C PHE A 130 8.56 5.85 -8.13
N THR A 131 9.55 5.03 -7.83
CA THR A 131 10.43 4.42 -8.83
C THR A 131 10.61 2.95 -8.55
N GLN A 132 10.73 2.16 -9.61
CA GLN A 132 11.06 0.75 -9.53
C GLN A 132 12.13 0.41 -10.57
N ASP A 133 13.20 -0.22 -10.12
CA ASP A 133 14.23 -0.82 -10.98
C ASP A 133 14.40 -2.29 -10.57
N GLY A 134 13.74 -3.18 -11.33
CA GLY A 134 13.60 -4.59 -10.94
C GLY A 134 12.88 -4.75 -9.59
N GLU A 135 13.59 -5.25 -8.59
CA GLU A 135 13.11 -5.43 -7.21
C GLU A 135 13.57 -4.33 -6.25
N HIS A 136 14.17 -3.25 -6.78
CA HIS A 136 14.47 -2.05 -5.99
C HIS A 136 13.34 -1.04 -6.18
N LEU A 137 12.57 -0.78 -5.12
CA LEU A 137 11.48 0.18 -5.12
C LEU A 137 11.80 1.33 -4.17
N THR A 138 11.56 2.54 -4.62
CA THR A 138 11.63 3.72 -3.75
C THR A 138 10.39 4.58 -3.90
N PHE A 139 9.97 5.20 -2.80
CA PHE A 139 9.07 6.34 -2.87
C PHE A 139 9.54 7.46 -1.97
N LYS A 140 9.23 8.69 -2.37
CA LYS A 140 9.45 9.90 -1.58
C LYS A 140 8.26 10.81 -1.70
N ALA A 141 7.71 11.17 -0.56
CA ALA A 141 6.65 12.14 -0.41
C ALA A 141 7.20 13.34 0.36
N ASP A 142 7.23 14.51 -0.28
CA ASP A 142 7.93 15.68 0.26
C ASP A 142 7.38 16.10 1.64
N GLY A 143 8.29 16.34 2.59
CA GLY A 143 7.96 16.66 3.99
C GLY A 143 7.18 15.58 4.76
N PHE A 144 7.07 14.36 4.23
CA PHE A 144 6.12 13.37 4.77
C PHE A 144 6.70 12.04 5.15
N ALA A 145 7.14 11.28 4.15
CA ALA A 145 7.46 9.88 4.31
C ALA A 145 8.27 9.43 3.10
N SER A 146 9.08 8.40 3.30
CA SER A 146 9.83 7.76 2.24
C SER A 146 10.12 6.31 2.59
N ALA A 147 10.32 5.49 1.57
CA ALA A 147 10.94 4.19 1.72
C ALA A 147 11.87 3.91 0.54
N ASP A 148 12.94 3.19 0.83
CA ASP A 148 13.92 2.61 -0.08
C ASP A 148 14.05 1.14 0.29
N VAL A 149 13.57 0.26 -0.59
CA VAL A 149 13.39 -1.16 -0.34
C VAL A 149 13.97 -1.96 -1.49
N GLN A 150 14.83 -2.91 -1.16
CA GLN A 150 15.39 -3.89 -2.08
C GLN A 150 14.76 -5.26 -1.83
N GLY A 151 14.38 -6.00 -2.87
CA GLY A 151 13.96 -7.39 -2.77
C GLY A 151 14.96 -8.24 -1.97
N MET A 152 14.45 -9.11 -1.09
CA MET A 152 15.32 -9.99 -0.31
C MET A 152 16.23 -10.82 -1.22
N PRO A 153 17.53 -10.96 -0.88
CA PRO A 153 18.45 -11.74 -1.69
C PRO A 153 17.95 -13.17 -1.87
N ASN A 154 18.18 -13.75 -3.05
CA ASN A 154 17.83 -15.13 -3.39
C ASN A 154 16.36 -15.52 -3.15
N HIS A 155 15.45 -14.55 -3.02
CA HIS A 155 14.06 -14.77 -2.61
C HIS A 155 13.95 -15.64 -1.34
N GLU A 156 14.80 -15.39 -0.34
CA GLU A 156 14.82 -16.20 0.90
C GLU A 156 13.43 -16.31 1.56
N SER A 157 12.61 -15.25 1.50
CA SER A 157 11.23 -15.29 2.00
C SER A 157 10.35 -16.35 1.33
N CYS A 158 10.63 -16.70 0.07
CA CYS A 158 9.91 -17.75 -0.67
C CYS A 158 10.41 -19.16 -0.31
N LYS A 159 11.69 -19.28 0.07
CA LYS A 159 12.33 -20.54 0.48
C LYS A 159 12.08 -20.87 1.94
N GLN A 160 11.92 -19.83 2.77
CA GLN A 160 11.67 -19.92 4.20
C GLN A 160 10.36 -19.20 4.59
N PRO A 161 9.21 -19.63 4.03
CA PRO A 161 7.94 -18.94 4.26
C PRO A 161 7.50 -18.97 5.74
N SER A 162 7.99 -19.93 6.53
CA SER A 162 7.73 -20.01 7.97
C SER A 162 8.39 -18.90 8.79
N LEU A 163 9.32 -18.14 8.20
CA LEU A 163 9.95 -16.98 8.83
C LEU A 163 9.29 -15.65 8.43
N VAL A 164 8.27 -15.70 7.57
CA VAL A 164 7.43 -14.55 7.21
C VAL A 164 6.25 -14.48 8.16
N TRP A 165 6.27 -13.55 9.11
CA TRP A 165 5.32 -13.52 10.24
C TRP A 165 4.08 -12.68 10.00
N TYR A 166 4.08 -11.83 8.98
CA TYR A 166 2.96 -10.95 8.65
C TYR A 166 2.52 -11.12 7.19
N SER A 167 1.28 -10.71 6.92
CA SER A 167 0.77 -10.47 5.57
C SER A 167 0.89 -8.98 5.25
N PRO A 168 1.04 -8.56 3.98
CA PRO A 168 1.02 -7.15 3.60
C PRO A 168 -0.29 -6.48 4.04
N LEU A 169 -0.28 -5.17 4.22
CA LEU A 169 -1.45 -4.42 4.71
C LEU A 169 -2.58 -4.42 3.68
N ILE A 170 -2.29 -4.64 2.40
CA ILE A 170 -3.28 -4.85 1.34
C ILE A 170 -3.03 -6.16 0.59
N PRO A 171 -4.02 -6.74 -0.09
CA PRO A 171 -3.79 -7.87 -1.00
C PRO A 171 -2.83 -7.50 -2.13
N LEU A 172 -1.84 -8.37 -2.38
CA LEU A 172 -0.85 -8.20 -3.45
C LEU A 172 -0.71 -9.46 -4.29
N GLU A 173 -0.67 -9.28 -5.60
CA GLU A 173 -0.12 -10.22 -6.56
C GLU A 173 1.40 -10.11 -6.56
N HIS A 174 2.08 -11.24 -6.81
CA HIS A 174 3.55 -11.32 -6.80
C HIS A 174 4.19 -10.71 -5.54
N ARG A 175 3.53 -10.87 -4.38
CA ARG A 175 4.03 -10.38 -3.09
C ARG A 175 5.46 -10.87 -2.82
N LEU A 176 6.38 -9.92 -2.61
CA LEU A 176 7.74 -10.15 -2.15
C LEU A 176 8.00 -9.48 -0.80
N VAL A 177 8.95 -10.01 -0.04
CA VAL A 177 9.52 -9.34 1.13
C VAL A 177 10.69 -8.49 0.70
N GLY A 178 10.75 -7.28 1.25
CA GLY A 178 11.84 -6.34 1.03
C GLY A 178 12.75 -6.18 2.24
N TYR A 179 14.04 -6.01 1.96
CA TYR A 179 15.03 -5.42 2.84
C TYR A 179 14.92 -3.89 2.75
N THR A 180 14.46 -3.27 3.83
CA THR A 180 14.34 -1.83 3.98
C THR A 180 15.73 -1.23 4.16
N GLN A 181 16.27 -0.60 3.13
CA GLN A 181 17.51 0.18 3.24
C GLN A 181 17.26 1.41 4.12
N GLN A 182 16.15 2.10 3.86
CA GLN A 182 15.68 3.19 4.70
C GLN A 182 14.17 3.36 4.57
N ALA A 183 13.47 3.63 5.67
CA ALA A 183 12.09 4.09 5.64
C ALA A 183 11.81 5.02 6.82
N GLY A 184 10.91 5.97 6.63
CA GLY A 184 10.58 6.91 7.68
C GLY A 184 9.33 7.73 7.44
N TYR A 185 8.82 8.27 8.54
CA TYR A 185 7.74 9.25 8.60
C TYR A 185 8.26 10.52 9.28
N SER A 186 8.02 11.67 8.66
CA SER A 186 8.60 12.97 9.00
C SER A 186 7.57 14.05 9.30
N ALA A 187 6.30 13.91 8.88
CA ALA A 187 5.31 14.98 9.07
C ALA A 187 4.90 15.18 10.54
N ALA A 188 5.02 14.14 11.36
CA ALA A 188 4.76 14.16 12.80
C ALA A 188 3.37 14.71 13.22
N THR A 189 2.37 14.60 12.35
CA THR A 189 0.97 14.98 12.64
C THR A 189 0.16 13.80 13.16
N LEU A 190 0.47 12.58 12.70
CA LEU A 190 -0.17 11.33 13.12
C LEU A 190 0.40 10.79 14.44
N GLY A 191 1.66 11.11 14.75
CA GLY A 191 2.43 10.60 15.87
C GLY A 191 3.88 11.07 15.79
N ASP A 192 4.77 10.46 16.56
CA ASP A 192 6.20 10.80 16.52
C ASP A 192 6.82 10.48 15.15
N ALA A 193 7.70 11.37 14.68
CA ALA A 193 8.52 11.06 13.51
C ALA A 193 9.44 9.88 13.81
N TRP A 194 9.68 9.04 12.80
CA TRP A 194 10.53 7.86 12.94
C TRP A 194 11.30 7.57 11.67
N ASN A 195 12.43 6.87 11.84
CA ASN A 195 13.26 6.34 10.77
C ASN A 195 13.72 4.93 11.16
N ARG A 196 13.78 4.05 10.16
CA ARG A 196 14.25 2.65 10.25
C ARG A 196 15.17 2.38 9.07
N SER A 197 16.16 1.53 9.27
CA SER A 197 17.10 1.12 8.23
C SER A 197 17.62 -0.27 8.54
N ASP A 198 18.05 -0.98 7.51
CA ASP A 198 18.71 -2.27 7.61
C ASP A 198 17.84 -3.39 8.23
N GLU A 199 16.56 -3.43 7.87
CA GLU A 199 15.57 -4.36 8.44
C GLU A 199 14.80 -5.09 7.33
N ASN A 200 14.44 -6.36 7.53
CA ASN A 200 13.50 -7.07 6.65
C ASN A 200 12.06 -6.69 7.00
N SER A 201 11.68 -5.43 6.83
CA SER A 201 10.44 -4.86 7.38
C SER A 201 9.42 -4.43 6.32
N ALA A 202 9.64 -4.80 5.06
CA ALA A 202 8.84 -4.33 3.94
C ALA A 202 8.14 -5.45 3.16
N PHE A 203 7.03 -5.10 2.53
CA PHE A 203 6.40 -5.86 1.46
C PHE A 203 6.24 -4.98 0.22
N PHE A 204 6.33 -5.58 -0.95
CA PHE A 204 6.00 -4.91 -2.20
C PHE A 204 5.44 -5.91 -3.22
N GLY A 205 4.81 -5.39 -4.26
CA GLY A 205 4.22 -6.17 -5.35
C GLY A 205 3.14 -5.39 -6.08
N HIS A 206 2.36 -6.12 -6.88
CA HIS A 206 1.30 -5.54 -7.70
C HIS A 206 -0.04 -5.64 -6.96
N PHE A 207 -0.84 -4.59 -6.95
CA PHE A 207 -2.21 -4.62 -6.43
C PHE A 207 -3.22 -4.59 -7.58
N SER A 208 -4.41 -5.15 -7.37
CA SER A 208 -5.51 -5.13 -8.33
C SER A 208 -6.83 -5.28 -7.58
N PHE A 209 -7.74 -4.30 -7.71
CA PHE A 209 -9.05 -4.26 -7.05
C PHE A 209 -10.18 -3.97 -8.05
#